data_AF-A0A1W9KNV6-F1
#
_entry.id   AF-A0A1W9KNV6-F1
#
_cell.length_a   1.000
_cell.length_b   1.000
_cell.length_c   1.000
_cell.angle_alpha   90.00
_cell.angle_beta   90.00
_cell.angle_gamma   90.00
#
_symmetry.space_group_name_H-M   'P 1'
#
loop_
_entity.id
_entity.type
_entity.pdbx_description
1 polymer ?
#
loop_
_entity_poly.entity_id
_entity_poly.type
_entity_poly.pdbx_seq_one_letter_code
_entity_poly.pdbx_strand_id
1 'polypeptide(L)'
;MRFAFRSCTDLSIMSIETLLKVMFEGSVNNDVDVLLGSFDELKRTCTIADLPASVSAMQSEQSVFWLRELLSGPITELGGCDCLPVLFNALSKGEIEGHDNDLFCSNLRDMARADPIACWEKLESMTAVPDFKHLEMARWLLGYCTAMALPIQKANVTLKPCL
;
A
#
# COMPACT_ATOMS: atom_id res chain seq x y z
N MET A 1 -1.02 -44.35 7.36
CA MET A 1 -1.91 -43.23 7.69
C MET A 1 -1.78 -42.23 6.53
N ARG A 2 -2.76 -42.18 5.62
CA ARG A 2 -2.71 -41.31 4.43
C ARG A 2 -3.10 -39.90 4.87
N PHE A 3 -2.23 -38.92 4.67
CA PHE A 3 -2.58 -37.51 4.76
C PHE A 3 -3.59 -37.21 3.66
N ALA A 4 -4.83 -36.96 4.05
CA ALA A 4 -5.82 -36.41 3.14
C ALA A 4 -5.39 -34.98 2.84
N PHE A 5 -4.91 -34.75 1.61
CA PHE A 5 -4.88 -33.42 1.01
C PHE A 5 -6.30 -32.86 1.15
N ARG A 6 -6.46 -31.83 2.00
CA ARG A 6 -7.71 -31.09 2.05
C ARG A 6 -7.92 -30.47 0.67
N SER A 7 -9.05 -30.83 0.09
CA SER A 7 -9.59 -30.32 -1.15
C SER A 7 -9.28 -28.84 -1.29
N CYS A 8 -8.56 -28.52 -2.36
CA CYS A 8 -8.48 -27.21 -2.97
C CYS A 8 -9.92 -26.65 -3.04
N THR A 9 -10.27 -25.71 -2.17
CA THR A 9 -11.44 -24.86 -2.40
C THR A 9 -11.17 -24.15 -3.71
N ASP A 10 -12.06 -24.32 -4.68
CA ASP A 10 -11.95 -23.64 -5.96
C ASP A 10 -12.05 -22.12 -5.71
N LEU A 11 -10.89 -21.47 -5.62
CA LEU A 11 -10.79 -20.05 -5.29
C LEU A 11 -11.42 -19.17 -6.39
N SER A 12 -11.63 -19.72 -7.59
CA SER A 12 -11.96 -18.98 -8.82
C SER A 12 -13.35 -18.34 -8.86
N ILE A 13 -14.18 -18.51 -7.82
CA ILE A 13 -15.56 -17.97 -7.72
C ILE A 13 -15.80 -17.26 -6.37
N MET A 14 -14.74 -16.97 -5.60
CA MET A 14 -14.89 -16.37 -4.27
C MET A 14 -15.07 -14.85 -4.36
N SER A 15 -15.93 -14.28 -3.51
CA SER A 15 -15.99 -12.82 -3.35
C SER A 15 -14.70 -12.31 -2.72
N ILE A 16 -14.37 -11.03 -2.93
CA ILE A 16 -13.19 -10.40 -2.33
C ILE A 16 -13.22 -10.50 -0.80
N GLU A 17 -14.37 -10.33 -0.15
CA GLU A 17 -14.48 -10.49 1.30
C GLU A 17 -14.19 -11.91 1.75
N THR A 18 -14.56 -12.90 0.94
CA THR A 18 -14.29 -14.31 1.26
C THR A 18 -12.80 -14.61 1.10
N LEU A 19 -12.16 -14.09 0.04
CA LEU A 19 -10.71 -14.20 -0.13
C LEU A 19 -9.95 -13.52 1.01
N LEU A 20 -10.34 -12.30 1.39
CA LEU A 20 -9.76 -11.57 2.53
C LEU A 20 -9.90 -12.37 3.82
N LYS A 21 -11.07 -12.99 4.07
CA LYS A 21 -11.28 -13.86 5.23
C LYS A 21 -10.33 -15.07 5.23
N VAL A 22 -10.18 -15.74 4.09
CA VAL A 22 -9.24 -16.87 3.97
C VAL A 22 -7.79 -16.40 4.17
N MET A 23 -7.42 -15.23 3.66
CA MET A 23 -6.11 -14.63 3.90
C MET A 23 -5.88 -14.35 5.39
N PHE A 24 -6.87 -13.82 6.12
CA PHE A 24 -6.78 -13.66 7.58
C PHE A 24 -6.54 -15.00 8.28
N GLU A 25 -7.36 -16.02 7.98
CA GLU A 25 -7.25 -17.34 8.59
C GLU A 25 -5.91 -18.01 8.26
N GLY A 26 -5.46 -17.95 7.01
CA GLY A 26 -4.16 -18.47 6.59
C GLY A 26 -3.01 -17.77 7.30
N SER A 27 -3.08 -16.44 7.41
CA SER A 27 -2.05 -15.66 8.09
C SER A 27 -1.96 -15.95 9.60
N VAL A 28 -3.09 -16.12 10.29
CA VAL A 28 -3.11 -16.45 11.73
C VAL A 28 -2.59 -17.87 11.98
N ASN A 29 -2.89 -18.81 11.07
CA ASN A 29 -2.47 -20.20 11.19
C ASN A 29 -1.06 -20.48 10.64
N ASN A 30 -0.36 -19.46 10.12
CA ASN A 30 0.90 -19.59 9.38
C ASN A 30 0.80 -20.57 8.19
N ASP A 31 -0.38 -20.65 7.57
CA ASP A 31 -0.63 -21.42 6.36
C ASP A 31 -0.29 -20.55 5.14
N VAL A 32 1.00 -20.53 4.79
CA VAL A 32 1.55 -19.68 3.74
C VAL A 32 0.96 -20.01 2.38
N ASP A 33 0.71 -21.28 2.08
CA ASP A 33 0.17 -21.71 0.79
C ASP A 33 -1.26 -21.20 0.60
N VAL A 34 -2.09 -21.28 1.64
CA VAL A 34 -3.46 -20.73 1.62
C VAL A 34 -3.45 -19.21 1.50
N LEU A 35 -2.57 -18.53 2.24
CA LEU A 35 -2.43 -17.08 2.19
C LEU A 35 -2.04 -16.60 0.79
N LEU A 36 -0.98 -17.17 0.21
CA LEU A 36 -0.47 -16.76 -1.10
C LEU A 36 -1.42 -17.14 -2.22
N GLY A 37 -2.01 -18.34 -2.19
CA GLY A 37 -2.99 -18.75 -3.20
C GLY A 37 -4.23 -17.86 -3.21
N SER A 38 -4.71 -17.46 -2.02
CA SER A 38 -5.85 -16.53 -1.91
C SER A 38 -5.47 -15.11 -2.34
N PHE A 39 -4.24 -14.69 -2.07
CA PHE A 39 -3.73 -13.40 -2.52
C PHE A 39 -3.59 -13.31 -4.04
N ASP A 40 -3.06 -14.35 -4.68
CA ASP A 40 -2.92 -14.39 -6.14
C ASP A 40 -4.29 -14.28 -6.82
N GLU A 41 -5.30 -14.96 -6.28
CA GLU A 41 -6.67 -14.86 -6.76
C GLU A 41 -7.26 -13.47 -6.50
N LEU A 42 -7.03 -12.88 -5.32
CA LEU A 42 -7.44 -11.51 -5.01
C LEU A 42 -6.82 -10.54 -6.02
N LYS A 43 -5.52 -10.61 -6.30
CA LYS A 43 -4.87 -9.75 -7.30
C LYS A 43 -5.48 -9.90 -8.69
N ARG A 44 -5.89 -11.12 -9.07
CA ARG A 44 -6.48 -11.40 -10.38
C ARG A 44 -7.90 -10.83 -10.53
N THR A 45 -8.64 -10.73 -9.44
CA THR A 45 -10.09 -10.47 -9.46
C THR A 45 -10.51 -9.14 -8.84
N CYS A 46 -9.69 -8.57 -7.96
CA CYS A 46 -9.97 -7.33 -7.26
C CYS A 46 -10.06 -6.17 -8.25
N THR A 47 -11.10 -5.35 -8.09
CA THR A 47 -11.36 -4.16 -8.88
C THR A 47 -11.43 -2.93 -7.99
N ILE A 48 -11.54 -1.75 -8.61
CA ILE A 48 -11.70 -0.50 -7.87
C ILE A 48 -12.94 -0.50 -6.95
N ALA A 49 -13.98 -1.28 -7.29
CA ALA A 49 -15.19 -1.41 -6.46
C ALA A 49 -14.89 -2.11 -5.12
N ASP A 50 -13.84 -2.93 -5.08
CA ASP A 50 -13.43 -3.74 -3.93
C ASP A 50 -12.35 -3.05 -3.07
N LEU A 51 -11.85 -1.89 -3.52
CA LEU A 51 -10.85 -1.10 -2.80
C LEU A 51 -11.28 -0.79 -1.34
N PRO A 52 -12.55 -0.40 -1.06
CA PRO A 52 -12.97 -0.17 0.33
C PRO A 52 -12.85 -1.41 1.21
N ALA A 53 -13.13 -2.61 0.69
CA ALA A 53 -13.00 -3.85 1.44
C ALA A 53 -11.53 -4.17 1.74
N SER A 54 -10.64 -3.98 0.75
CA SER A 54 -9.20 -4.17 0.91
C SER A 54 -8.58 -3.19 1.91
N VAL A 55 -8.97 -1.92 1.84
CA VAL A 55 -8.57 -0.88 2.80
C VAL A 55 -9.06 -1.22 4.21
N SER A 56 -10.33 -1.62 4.36
CA SER A 56 -10.88 -2.02 5.65
C SER A 56 -10.16 -3.22 6.23
N ALA A 57 -9.82 -4.21 5.41
CA ALA A 57 -9.07 -5.38 5.83
C ALA A 57 -7.67 -5.01 6.33
N MET A 58 -6.92 -4.16 5.61
CA MET A 58 -5.61 -3.67 6.03
C MET A 58 -5.65 -2.93 7.39
N GLN A 59 -6.73 -2.21 7.67
CA GLN A 59 -6.90 -1.43 8.90
C GLN A 59 -7.44 -2.26 10.07
N SER A 60 -7.92 -3.48 9.82
CA SER A 60 -8.45 -4.37 10.85
C SER A 60 -7.42 -4.66 11.94
N GLU A 61 -7.87 -4.80 13.18
CA GLU A 61 -7.04 -5.27 14.29
C GLU A 61 -6.47 -6.67 14.03
N GLN A 62 -7.19 -7.50 13.26
CA GLN A 62 -6.76 -8.84 12.84
C GLN A 62 -5.68 -8.80 11.76
N SER A 63 -5.41 -7.63 11.16
CA SER A 63 -4.41 -7.51 10.10
C SER A 63 -3.01 -7.51 10.69
N VAL A 64 -2.35 -8.66 10.58
CA VAL A 64 -0.92 -8.83 10.88
C VAL A 64 -0.05 -8.32 9.73
N PHE A 65 1.27 -8.27 9.93
CA PHE A 65 2.20 -7.66 8.97
C PHE A 65 2.11 -8.25 7.56
N TRP A 66 2.08 -9.58 7.41
CA TRP A 66 1.95 -10.25 6.11
C TRP A 66 0.76 -9.76 5.30
N LEU A 67 -0.40 -9.61 5.97
CA LEU A 67 -1.60 -9.15 5.29
C LEU A 67 -1.47 -7.70 4.83
N ARG A 68 -0.87 -6.84 5.66
CA ARG A 68 -0.64 -5.44 5.30
C ARG A 68 0.34 -5.31 4.14
N GLU A 69 1.41 -6.11 4.13
CA GLU A 69 2.35 -6.15 3.01
C GLU A 69 1.68 -6.60 1.71
N LEU A 70 0.96 -7.72 1.73
CA LEU A 70 0.32 -8.25 0.53
C LEU A 70 -0.75 -7.27 0.01
N LEU A 71 -1.61 -6.75 0.88
CA LEU A 71 -2.67 -5.81 0.47
C LEU A 71 -2.14 -4.45 0.01
N SER A 72 -0.91 -4.07 0.35
CA SER A 72 -0.34 -2.79 -0.11
C SER A 72 -0.28 -2.70 -1.64
N GLY A 73 0.01 -3.81 -2.34
CA GLY A 73 0.07 -3.86 -3.80
C GLY A 73 -1.24 -3.51 -4.50
N PRO A 74 -2.33 -4.28 -4.32
CA PRO A 74 -3.61 -3.96 -4.95
C PRO A 74 -4.17 -2.60 -4.50
N ILE A 75 -3.91 -2.16 -3.26
CA ILE A 75 -4.36 -0.84 -2.79
C ILE A 75 -3.61 0.28 -3.51
N THR A 76 -2.28 0.17 -3.70
CA THR A 76 -1.53 1.17 -4.46
C THR A 76 -1.86 1.15 -5.94
N GLU A 77 -2.13 -0.03 -6.52
CA GLU A 77 -2.49 -0.19 -7.93
C GLU A 77 -3.88 0.38 -8.24
N LEU A 78 -4.88 0.13 -7.39
CA LEU A 78 -6.26 0.54 -7.62
C LEU A 78 -6.55 1.95 -7.08
N GLY A 79 -6.12 2.23 -5.85
CA GLY A 79 -6.42 3.49 -5.15
C GLY A 79 -5.37 4.58 -5.32
N GLY A 80 -4.16 4.22 -5.74
CA GLY A 80 -3.07 5.17 -5.96
C GLY A 80 -2.80 6.05 -4.75
N CYS A 81 -2.46 7.31 -5.02
CA CYS A 81 -2.00 8.25 -4.01
C CYS A 81 -3.09 8.65 -2.99
N ASP A 82 -4.36 8.45 -3.30
CA ASP A 82 -5.44 8.74 -2.35
C ASP A 82 -5.45 7.80 -1.14
N CYS A 83 -4.84 6.62 -1.27
CA CYS A 83 -4.69 5.67 -0.18
C CYS A 83 -3.46 5.94 0.71
N LEU A 84 -2.60 6.93 0.39
CA LEU A 84 -1.38 7.23 1.16
C LEU A 84 -1.60 7.38 2.68
N PRO A 85 -2.65 8.08 3.17
CA PRO A 85 -2.86 8.19 4.61
C PRO A 85 -3.05 6.83 5.30
N VAL A 86 -3.78 5.90 4.66
CA VAL A 86 -3.99 4.56 5.20
C VAL A 86 -2.74 3.72 5.08
N LEU A 87 -2.08 3.76 3.92
CA LEU A 87 -0.86 3.02 3.66
C LEU A 87 0.26 3.40 4.64
N PHE A 88 0.42 4.69 4.95
CA PHE A 88 1.41 5.13 5.94
C PHE A 88 1.09 4.68 7.36
N ASN A 89 -0.20 4.67 7.75
CA ASN A 89 -0.59 4.10 9.03
C ASN A 89 -0.28 2.59 9.11
N ALA A 90 -0.51 1.85 8.03
CA ALA A 90 -0.25 0.41 7.97
C ALA A 90 1.25 0.09 7.99
N LEU A 91 2.06 0.85 7.23
CA LEU A 91 3.51 0.72 7.22
C LEU A 91 4.11 1.04 8.60
N SER A 92 3.72 2.18 9.20
CA SER A 92 4.16 2.56 10.55
C SER A 92 3.79 1.50 11.60
N LYS A 93 2.62 0.85 11.47
CA LYS A 93 2.25 -0.27 12.34
C LYS A 93 3.21 -1.46 12.18
N GLY A 94 3.60 -1.80 10.95
CA GLY A 94 4.60 -2.83 10.67
C GLY A 94 5.97 -2.54 11.26
N GLU A 95 6.44 -1.30 11.16
CA GLU A 95 7.71 -0.87 11.75
C GLU A 95 7.69 -0.98 13.28
N ILE A 96 6.59 -0.56 13.93
CA ILE A 96 6.40 -0.67 15.39
C ILE A 96 6.39 -2.13 15.83
N GLU A 97 5.82 -3.03 15.02
CA GLU A 97 5.83 -4.47 15.26
C GLU A 97 7.21 -5.12 14.99
N GLY A 98 8.18 -4.38 14.45
CA GLY A 98 9.56 -4.84 14.23
C GLY A 98 9.81 -5.50 12.87
N HIS A 99 8.95 -5.23 11.87
CA HIS A 99 9.09 -5.75 10.51
C HIS A 99 9.79 -4.74 9.58
N ASP A 100 10.53 -5.23 8.59
CA ASP A 100 11.25 -4.42 7.59
C ASP A 100 10.34 -3.85 6.48
N ASN A 101 9.21 -4.52 6.19
CA ASN A 101 8.18 -4.07 5.24
C ASN A 101 8.70 -3.85 3.81
N ASP A 102 9.67 -4.66 3.36
CA ASP A 102 10.36 -4.47 2.08
C ASP A 102 9.41 -4.48 0.87
N LEU A 103 8.46 -5.44 0.84
CA LEU A 103 7.46 -5.52 -0.22
C LEU A 103 6.54 -4.30 -0.20
N PHE A 104 6.09 -3.88 0.98
CA PHE A 104 5.24 -2.70 1.14
C PHE A 104 5.96 -1.45 0.63
N CYS A 105 7.20 -1.25 1.05
CA CYS A 105 8.04 -0.15 0.60
C CYS A 105 8.24 -0.19 -0.92
N SER A 106 8.38 -1.38 -1.52
CA SER A 106 8.44 -1.50 -2.98
C SER A 106 7.16 -1.02 -3.66
N ASN A 107 6.00 -1.46 -3.19
CA ASN A 107 4.70 -1.08 -3.76
C ASN A 107 4.47 0.44 -3.71
N LEU A 108 4.88 1.11 -2.62
CA LEU A 108 4.84 2.57 -2.52
C LEU A 108 5.75 3.25 -3.55
N ARG A 109 7.00 2.78 -3.70
CA ARG A 109 7.93 3.33 -4.70
C ARG A 109 7.41 3.14 -6.12
N ASP A 110 6.85 1.98 -6.41
CA ASP A 110 6.35 1.67 -7.75
C ASP A 110 5.12 2.52 -8.09
N MET A 111 4.24 2.78 -7.12
CA MET A 111 3.16 3.76 -7.25
C MET A 111 3.68 5.17 -7.51
N ALA A 112 4.66 5.64 -6.73
CA ALA A 112 5.25 6.96 -6.91
C ALA A 112 5.96 7.12 -8.27
N ARG A 113 6.50 6.03 -8.82
CA ARG A 113 7.11 6.01 -10.17
C ARG A 113 6.08 5.95 -11.29
N ALA A 114 4.94 5.29 -11.05
CA ALA A 114 3.87 5.17 -12.03
C ALA A 114 3.17 6.53 -12.25
N ASP A 115 2.94 7.30 -11.18
CA ASP A 115 2.39 8.66 -11.27
C ASP A 115 3.12 9.63 -10.33
N PRO A 116 4.32 10.11 -10.73
CA PRO A 116 5.14 10.97 -9.88
C PRO A 116 4.53 12.35 -9.62
N ILE A 117 3.69 12.85 -10.52
CA ILE A 117 3.05 14.17 -10.38
C ILE A 117 1.94 14.08 -9.34
N ALA A 118 1.01 13.14 -9.48
CA ALA A 118 -0.08 12.98 -8.51
C ALA A 118 0.46 12.60 -7.12
N CYS A 119 1.53 11.79 -7.08
CA CYS A 119 2.19 11.43 -5.83
C CYS A 119 2.82 12.65 -5.15
N TRP A 120 3.56 13.48 -5.92
CA TRP A 120 4.15 14.70 -5.40
C TRP A 120 3.09 15.68 -4.88
N GLU A 121 2.04 15.95 -5.65
CA GLU A 121 0.97 16.87 -5.25
C GLU A 121 0.27 16.41 -3.97
N LYS A 122 -0.01 15.11 -3.86
CA LYS A 122 -0.62 14.52 -2.66
C LYS A 122 0.31 14.63 -1.45
N LEU A 123 1.58 14.28 -1.61
CA LEU A 123 2.57 14.33 -0.53
C LEU A 123 2.81 15.76 -0.06
N GLU A 124 2.95 16.74 -0.96
CA GLU A 124 3.05 18.16 -0.62
C GLU A 124 1.84 18.60 0.20
N SER A 125 0.62 18.28 -0.24
CA SER A 125 -0.60 18.62 0.49
C SER A 125 -0.66 18.02 1.90
N MET A 126 -0.17 16.79 2.07
CA MET A 126 -0.13 16.11 3.37
C MET A 126 0.92 16.72 4.30
N THR A 127 2.10 17.06 3.78
CA THR A 127 3.20 17.65 4.56
C THR A 127 3.00 19.12 4.91
N ALA A 128 2.09 19.83 4.22
CA ALA A 128 1.69 21.18 4.59
C ALA A 128 0.86 21.24 5.88
N VAL A 129 0.33 20.11 6.35
CA VAL A 129 -0.39 20.01 7.63
C VAL A 129 0.60 20.06 8.80
N PRO A 130 0.44 20.99 9.77
CA PRO A 130 1.27 21.01 10.97
C PRO A 130 1.21 19.67 11.71
N ASP A 131 2.34 19.24 12.27
CA ASP A 131 2.49 18.00 13.05
C ASP A 131 2.05 16.73 12.28
N PHE A 132 2.21 16.72 10.96
CA PHE A 132 1.93 15.55 10.15
C PHE A 132 2.73 14.33 10.61
N LYS A 133 2.01 13.34 11.16
CA LYS A 133 2.56 12.15 11.84
C LYS A 133 3.61 11.38 11.01
N HIS A 134 3.43 11.32 9.70
CA HIS A 134 4.23 10.47 8.81
C HIS A 134 5.22 11.27 7.95
N LEU A 135 5.75 12.38 8.50
CA LEU A 135 6.60 13.32 7.77
C LEU A 135 7.85 12.67 7.16
N GLU A 136 8.52 11.78 7.90
CA GLU A 136 9.73 11.08 7.41
C GLU A 136 9.40 10.16 6.23
N MET A 137 8.31 9.39 6.34
CA MET A 137 7.83 8.48 5.30
C MET A 137 7.41 9.24 4.03
N ALA A 138 6.72 10.39 4.19
CA ALA A 138 6.37 11.26 3.07
C ALA A 138 7.61 11.83 2.37
N ARG A 139 8.61 12.30 3.13
CA ARG A 139 9.88 12.82 2.58
C ARG A 139 10.67 11.75 1.86
N TRP A 140 10.70 10.54 2.39
CA TRP A 140 11.29 9.38 1.72
C TRP A 140 10.60 9.10 0.38
N LEU A 141 9.25 9.07 0.36
CA LEU A 141 8.51 8.78 -0.85
C LEU A 141 8.62 9.90 -1.92
N LEU A 142 8.68 11.17 -1.49
CA LEU A 142 8.96 12.32 -2.37
C LEU A 142 10.26 12.14 -3.15
N GLY A 143 11.27 11.48 -2.58
CA GLY A 143 12.53 11.16 -3.25
C GLY A 143 12.38 10.29 -4.50
N TYR A 144 11.26 9.59 -4.66
CA TYR A 144 10.96 8.76 -5.83
C TYR A 144 10.07 9.47 -6.86
N CYS A 145 9.47 10.60 -6.52
CA CYS A 145 8.68 11.43 -7.43
C CYS A 145 9.57 12.26 -8.39
N THR A 146 10.83 12.48 -8.01
CA THR A 146 11.74 13.42 -8.67
C THR A 146 12.48 12.86 -9.89
N ALA A 147 12.29 11.57 -10.23
CA ALA A 147 12.95 10.96 -11.38
C ALA A 147 12.43 11.45 -12.74
N MET A 148 11.28 12.15 -12.81
CA MET A 148 10.75 12.73 -14.06
C MET A 148 10.31 14.20 -13.95
N ALA A 149 10.45 14.83 -12.79
CA ALA A 149 10.10 16.23 -12.58
C ALA A 149 11.35 17.12 -12.63
N LEU A 150 11.79 17.49 -13.84
CA LEU A 150 12.32 18.82 -14.21
C LEU A 150 12.73 18.79 -15.71
N PRO A 151 12.43 19.82 -16.53
CA PRO A 151 12.27 21.22 -16.13
C PRO A 151 11.14 22.02 -16.82
N ILE A 152 10.22 22.62 -16.06
CA ILE A 152 9.39 23.78 -16.48
C ILE A 152 9.15 24.59 -15.18
N GLN A 153 9.58 25.83 -14.94
CA GLN A 153 10.16 26.91 -15.73
C GLN A 153 11.02 27.78 -14.77
N LYS A 154 12.05 28.44 -15.34
CA LYS A 154 12.64 29.64 -14.75
C LYS A 154 11.54 30.70 -14.58
N ALA A 155 10.97 30.85 -13.38
CA ALA A 155 10.31 32.08 -13.01
C ALA A 155 11.38 33.04 -12.51
N ASN A 156 11.53 34.16 -13.23
CA ASN A 156 12.36 35.29 -12.85
C ASN A 156 12.01 35.74 -11.42
N VAL A 157 12.77 35.30 -10.43
CA VAL A 157 12.85 35.99 -9.14
C VAL A 157 13.83 37.13 -9.35
N THR A 158 13.31 38.27 -9.78
CA THR A 158 14.01 39.53 -9.61
C THR A 158 14.12 39.76 -8.11
N LEU A 159 15.26 39.40 -7.51
CA LEU A 159 15.58 39.83 -6.16
C LEU A 159 15.64 41.35 -6.18
N LYS A 160 14.60 41.99 -5.63
CA LYS A 160 14.67 43.40 -5.24
C LYS A 160 15.76 43.49 -4.15
N PRO A 161 16.80 44.30 -4.32
CA PRO A 161 17.72 44.57 -3.23
C PRO A 161 16.94 45.37 -2.17
N CYS A 162 16.86 44.82 -0.97
CA CYS A 162 16.44 45.59 0.20
C CYS A 162 17.48 46.70 0.41
N LEU A 163 17.01 47.96 0.37
CA LEU A 163 17.67 49.10 1.00
C LEU A 163 17.46 49.03 2.51
#